data_AF-A0A7C8CUM4-F1
#
_entry.id   AF-A0A7C8CUM4-F1
#
_cell.length_a   1.000
_cell.length_b   1.000
_cell.length_c   1.000
_cell.angle_alpha   90.00
_cell.angle_beta   90.00
_cell.angle_gamma   90.00
#
_symmetry.space_group_name_H-M   'P 1'
#
loop_
_entity.id
_entity.type
_entity.pdbx_description
1 polymer ?
#
loop_
_entity_poly.entity_id
_entity_poly.type
_entity_poly.pdbx_seq_one_letter_code
_entity_poly.pdbx_strand_id
1 'polypeptide(L)'
;LELANDEKNKSCVFLQTNSKELDAEGTCIIHANRPQGCRLYPFILDMDDNIWKDDYCPYVKEFPMPSENNRQALLALDSNVQAEARMRKGT
;
A
#
# COMPACT_ATOMS: atom_id res chain seq x y z
N LEU A 1 -0.49 4.33 -24.94
CA LEU A 1 -0.42 3.09 -24.14
C LEU A 1 -1.54 3.15 -23.11
N GLU A 2 -2.55 2.30 -23.23
CA GLU A 2 -3.57 2.15 -22.20
C GLU A 2 -3.19 0.98 -21.29
N LEU A 3 -2.78 1.30 -20.07
CA LEU A 3 -2.63 0.33 -18.99
C LEU A 3 -4.03 0.05 -18.43
N ALA A 4 -4.61 -1.08 -18.80
CA ALA A 4 -5.88 -1.56 -18.29
C ALA A 4 -5.73 -1.97 -16.81
N ASN A 5 -5.92 -0.99 -15.93
CA ASN A 5 -6.11 -1.17 -14.51
C ASN A 5 -7.52 -1.73 -14.26
N ASP A 6 -7.66 -2.86 -13.57
CA ASP A 6 -8.96 -3.20 -12.98
C ASP A 6 -9.19 -2.24 -11.80
N GLU A 7 -10.14 -1.32 -11.98
CA GLU A 7 -10.48 -0.22 -11.08
C GLU A 7 -10.98 -0.67 -9.69
N LYS A 8 -11.40 -1.94 -9.53
CA LYS A 8 -12.21 -2.32 -8.37
C LYS A 8 -11.43 -2.36 -7.05
N ASN A 9 -10.09 -2.44 -7.09
CA ASN A 9 -9.29 -2.80 -5.92
C ASN A 9 -8.13 -1.85 -5.57
N LYS A 10 -7.86 -0.81 -6.37
CA LYS A 10 -6.89 0.28 -6.10
C LYS A 10 -5.69 -0.09 -5.22
N SER A 11 -4.83 -0.97 -5.73
CA SER A 11 -3.75 -1.60 -4.96
C SER A 11 -2.38 -1.31 -5.56
N CYS A 12 -1.31 -1.45 -4.76
CA CYS A 12 0.09 -1.39 -5.23
C CYS A 12 0.30 -2.19 -6.54
N VAL A 13 0.72 -1.48 -7.58
CA VAL A 13 0.88 -1.96 -8.94
C VAL A 13 2.36 -2.24 -9.21
N PHE A 14 2.69 -3.41 -9.72
CA PHE A 14 4.03 -3.76 -10.18
C PHE A 14 4.01 -3.90 -11.71
N LEU A 15 5.10 -3.49 -12.37
CA LEU A 15 5.25 -3.68 -13.80
C LEU A 15 5.65 -5.13 -14.09
N GLN A 16 4.77 -5.90 -14.70
CA GLN A 16 5.10 -7.20 -15.28
C GLN A 16 5.67 -6.98 -16.68
N THR A 17 6.97 -7.24 -16.83
CA THR A 17 7.67 -7.17 -18.11
C THR A 17 8.63 -8.35 -18.25
N ASN A 18 8.89 -8.77 -19.50
CA ASN A 18 9.88 -9.79 -19.82
C ASN A 18 11.26 -9.18 -20.14
N SER A 19 11.39 -7.86 -20.03
CA SER A 19 12.62 -7.11 -20.29
C SER A 19 13.36 -6.77 -18.98
N LYS A 20 14.67 -6.58 -19.07
CA LYS A 20 15.51 -6.07 -17.97
C LYS A 20 15.72 -4.55 -18.03
N GLU A 21 15.27 -3.90 -19.10
CA GLU A 21 15.43 -2.46 -19.31
C GLU A 21 14.48 -1.66 -18.40
N LEU A 22 14.95 -0.52 -17.89
CA LEU A 22 14.22 0.31 -16.93
C LEU A 22 12.98 1.00 -17.53
N ASP A 23 13.01 1.25 -18.83
CA ASP A 23 11.96 1.91 -19.62
C ASP A 23 11.13 0.93 -20.45
N ALA A 24 11.28 -0.37 -20.19
CA ALA A 24 10.57 -1.39 -20.94
C ALA A 24 9.06 -1.28 -20.78
N GLU A 25 8.35 -1.53 -21.88
CA GLU A 25 6.90 -1.72 -21.83
C GLU A 25 6.53 -2.96 -21.01
N GLY A 26 5.34 -2.94 -20.41
CA GLY A 26 4.82 -4.03 -19.60
C GLY A 26 3.39 -3.79 -19.14
N THR A 27 2.84 -4.77 -18.43
CA THR A 27 1.49 -4.70 -17.86
C THR A 27 1.58 -4.40 -16.37
N CYS A 28 0.88 -3.36 -15.94
CA CYS A 28 0.67 -3.06 -14.54
C CYS A 28 -0.22 -4.12 -13.88
N ILE A 29 0.33 -4.91 -12.96
CA ILE A 29 -0.41 -5.96 -12.25
C ILE A 29 -0.48 -5.68 -10.75
N ILE A 30 -1.62 -6.04 -10.15
CA ILE A 30 -1.80 -6.06 -8.70
C ILE A 30 -1.49 -7.48 -8.22
N HIS A 31 -0.41 -7.64 -7.44
CA HIS A 31 -0.10 -8.94 -6.84
C HIS A 31 -1.06 -9.25 -5.67
N ALA A 32 -1.50 -10.51 -5.60
CA ALA A 32 -2.35 -11.00 -4.52
C ALA A 32 -1.62 -11.01 -3.17
N ASN A 33 -0.34 -11.43 -3.16
CA ASN A 33 0.51 -11.43 -1.98
C ASN A 33 1.26 -10.11 -1.84
N ARG A 34 0.55 -9.05 -1.45
CA ARG A 34 1.15 -7.73 -1.20
C ARG A 34 1.28 -7.44 0.32
N PRO A 35 2.31 -6.69 0.74
CA PRO A 35 2.47 -6.31 2.15
C PRO A 35 1.20 -5.69 2.72
N GLN A 36 0.96 -5.88 4.01
CA GLN A 36 -0.25 -5.37 4.67
C GLN A 36 -0.42 -3.84 4.50
N GLY A 37 0.66 -3.07 4.55
CA GLY A 37 0.61 -1.62 4.26
C GLY A 37 0.09 -1.31 2.86
N CYS A 38 0.56 -2.04 1.85
CA CYS A 38 0.06 -1.96 0.47
C CYS A 38 -1.41 -2.40 0.29
N ARG A 39 -1.97 -3.14 1.25
CA ARG A 39 -3.41 -3.49 1.28
C ARG A 39 -4.25 -2.43 1.95
N LEU A 40 -3.66 -1.68 2.89
CA LEU A 40 -4.35 -0.67 3.69
C LEU A 40 -4.28 0.73 3.06
N TYR A 41 -3.30 1.00 2.20
CA TYR A 41 -3.24 2.25 1.43
C TYR A 41 -4.58 2.53 0.71
N PRO A 42 -5.12 3.76 0.76
CA PRO A 42 -4.50 5.02 1.18
C PRO A 42 -4.70 5.40 2.65
N PHE A 43 -5.11 4.48 3.51
CA PHE A 43 -5.22 4.79 4.94
C PHE A 43 -3.83 4.86 5.58
N ILE A 44 -3.55 5.98 6.24
CA ILE A 44 -2.29 6.27 6.94
C ILE A 44 -2.59 6.38 8.44
N LEU A 45 -1.63 5.97 9.27
CA LEU A 45 -1.62 6.22 10.72
C LEU A 45 -0.63 7.37 10.97
N ASP A 46 -1.06 8.43 11.65
CA ASP A 46 -0.17 9.51 12.07
C ASP A 46 0.56 9.19 13.39
N MET A 47 1.34 10.15 13.90
CA MET A 47 2.12 9.98 15.14
C MET A 47 1.26 10.00 16.41
N ASP A 48 0.01 10.46 16.32
CA ASP A 48 -0.96 10.54 17.42
C ASP A 48 -1.96 9.37 17.35
N ASP A 49 -1.64 8.34 16.57
CA ASP A 49 -2.49 7.17 16.28
C ASP A 49 -3.85 7.52 15.64
N ASN A 50 -3.98 8.66 14.97
CA ASN A 50 -5.16 8.97 14.17
C ASN A 50 -5.03 8.37 12.77
N ILE A 51 -6.19 8.12 12.17
CA ILE A 51 -6.27 7.57 10.82
C ILE A 51 -6.87 8.59 9.85
N TRP A 52 -6.21 8.70 8.69
CA TRP A 52 -6.56 9.63 7.63
C TRP A 52 -6.25 9.01 6.28
N LYS A 53 -6.83 9.59 5.21
CA LYS A 53 -6.50 9.19 3.85
C LYS A 53 -5.34 10.04 3.36
N ASP A 54 -4.44 9.41 2.61
CA ASP A 54 -3.39 10.12 1.89
C ASP A 54 -3.99 11.05 0.82
N ASP A 55 -3.83 12.35 0.99
CA ASP A 55 -4.31 13.36 0.04
C ASP A 55 -3.54 13.31 -1.29
N TYR A 56 -2.33 12.71 -1.31
CA TYR A 56 -1.57 12.49 -2.54
C TYR A 56 -2.05 11.29 -3.34
N CYS A 57 -2.95 10.45 -2.80
CA CYS A 57 -3.56 9.36 -3.55
C CYS A 57 -4.44 9.95 -4.68
N PRO A 58 -4.16 9.69 -5.97
CA PRO A 58 -4.95 10.24 -7.08
C PRO A 58 -6.42 9.82 -7.05
N TYR A 59 -6.71 8.74 -6.33
CA TYR A 59 -8.02 8.12 -6.22
C TYR A 59 -8.65 8.27 -4.83
N VAL A 60 -8.14 9.16 -3.97
CA VAL A 60 -8.54 9.32 -2.56
C VAL A 60 -10.06 9.45 -2.35
N LYS A 61 -10.76 10.05 -3.32
CA LYS A 61 -12.22 10.28 -3.27
C LYS A 61 -13.05 9.01 -3.43
N GLU A 62 -12.48 7.96 -4.00
CA GLU A 62 -13.18 6.71 -4.27
C GLU A 62 -13.06 5.71 -3.11
N PHE A 63 -12.19 5.99 -2.13
CA PHE A 63 -12.10 5.21 -0.91
C PHE A 63 -13.09 5.70 0.14
N PRO A 64 -13.71 4.78 0.91
CA PRO A 64 -14.57 5.15 2.02
C PRO A 64 -13.78 5.93 3.08
N MET A 65 -14.51 6.58 4.00
CA MET A 65 -13.86 7.13 5.18
C MET A 65 -13.18 6.02 5.98
N PRO A 66 -12.03 6.29 6.61
CA PRO A 66 -11.34 5.29 7.41
C PRO A 66 -12.25 4.77 8.52
N SER A 67 -12.27 3.46 8.71
CA SER A 67 -13.00 2.80 9.80
C SER A 67 -12.08 2.49 10.98
N GLU A 68 -12.67 2.20 12.14
CA GLU A 68 -11.89 1.73 13.31
C GLU A 68 -11.12 0.44 12.99
N ASN A 69 -11.67 -0.44 12.14
CA ASN A 69 -10.95 -1.64 11.70
C ASN A 69 -9.67 -1.29 10.92
N ASN A 70 -9.70 -0.22 10.12
CA ASN A 70 -8.51 0.25 9.42
C ASN A 70 -7.47 0.78 10.43
N ARG A 71 -7.92 1.50 11.46
CA ARG A 71 -7.05 2.02 12.53
C ARG A 71 -6.35 0.89 13.28
N GLN A 72 -7.11 -0.10 13.73
CA GLN A 72 -6.56 -1.27 14.43
C GLN A 72 -5.57 -2.06 13.55
N ALA A 73 -5.88 -2.22 12.26
CA ALA A 73 -4.99 -2.90 11.33
C ALA A 73 -3.66 -2.16 11.11
N LEU A 74 -3.68 -0.82 11.12
CA LEU A 74 -2.46 0.00 11.00
C LEU A 74 -1.65 0.03 12.30
N LEU A 75 -2.28 0.09 13.46
CA LEU A 75 -1.60 -0.04 14.76
C LEU A 75 -0.87 -1.38 14.91
N ALA A 76 -1.54 -2.47 14.51
CA ALA A 76 -0.92 -3.79 14.49
C ALA A 76 0.26 -3.85 13.50
N LEU A 77 0.12 -3.20 12.34
CA LEU A 77 1.18 -3.11 11.35
C LEU A 77 2.40 -2.32 11.87
N ASP A 78 2.19 -1.16 12.49
CA ASP A 78 3.28 -0.37 13.08
C ASP A 78 4.02 -1.18 14.15
N SER A 79 3.29 -1.82 15.08
CA SER A 79 3.89 -2.68 16.10
C SER A 79 4.78 -3.78 15.50
N ASN A 80 4.34 -4.44 14.43
CA ASN A 80 5.12 -5.44 13.71
C ASN A 80 6.39 -4.84 13.07
N VAL A 81 6.26 -3.69 12.39
CA VAL A 81 7.39 -3.00 11.76
C VAL A 81 8.43 -2.57 12.79
N GLN A 82 7.98 -2.06 13.95
CA GLN A 82 8.87 -1.68 15.05
C GLN A 82 9.58 -2.90 15.64
N ALA A 83 8.89 -4.03 15.81
CA ALA A 83 9.49 -5.27 16.29
C ALA A 83 10.56 -5.78 15.32
N GLU A 84 10.27 -5.81 14.02
CA GLU A 84 11.25 -6.16 12.98
C GLU A 84 12.46 -5.24 12.97
N ALA A 85 12.24 -3.92 13.10
CA ALA A 85 13.32 -2.93 13.13
C ALA A 85 14.24 -3.13 14.34
N ARG A 86 13.69 -3.50 15.51
CA ARG A 86 14.47 -3.85 16.71
C ARG A 86 15.31 -5.10 16.47
N MET A 87 14.75 -6.13 15.82
CA MET A 87 15.48 -7.36 15.49
C MET A 87 16.65 -7.08 14.54
N ARG A 88 16.47 -6.24 13.51
CA ARG A 88 17.53 -5.86 12.56
C ARG A 88 18.68 -5.07 13.21
N LYS A 89 18.42 -4.36 14.32
CA LYS A 89 19.44 -3.60 15.06
C LYS A 89 20.21 -4.43 16.09
N GLY A 90 19.71 -5.63 16.43
CA GLY A 90 20.33 -6.54 17.39
C GLY A 90 21.27 -7.59 16.77
N THR A 91 21.40 -7.58 15.44
CA THR A 91 22.33 -8.37 14.62
C THR A 91 23.42 -7.48 14.05
#